data_AF-A0A7R8W2Y7-F1
#
_entry.id   AF-A0A7R8W2Y7-F1
#
_cell.length_a   1.000
_cell.length_b   1.000
_cell.length_c   1.000
_cell.angle_alpha   90.00
_cell.angle_beta   90.00
_cell.angle_gamma   90.00
#
_symmetry.space_group_name_H-M   'P 1'
#
loop_
_entity.id
_entity.type
_entity.pdbx_description
1 polymer ?
#
loop_
_entity_poly.entity_id
_entity_poly.type
_entity_poly.pdbx_seq_one_letter_code
_entity_poly.pdbx_strand_id
1 'polypeptide(L)' 'MLKVLVDKRMILGTLKKDLETYVGVPLEYFKIYRLYSNQQEYECARLTETLSTFRDDEKLTVRLGRALRKGEHRG' A
#
# COMPACT_ATOMS: atom_id res chain seq x y z
N MET A 1 4.23 -4.34 -15.27
CA MET A 1 3.23 -3.92 -14.27
C MET A 1 2.59 -5.19 -13.72
N LEU A 2 2.64 -5.39 -12.40
CA LEU A 2 2.00 -6.53 -11.75
C LEU A 2 0.48 -6.33 -11.76
N LYS A 3 -0.27 -7.40 -12.05
CA LYS A 3 -1.74 -7.45 -11.91
C LYS A 3 -2.08 -8.55 -10.91
N VAL A 4 -2.98 -8.28 -9.99
CA VAL A 4 -3.42 -9.22 -8.96
C VAL A 4 -4.94 -9.19 -8.83
N LEU A 5 -5.53 -10.33 -8.53
CA LEU A 5 -6.93 -10.42 -8.12
C LEU A 5 -7.01 -10.28 -6.60
N VAL A 6 -7.96 -9.47 -6.13
CA VAL A 6 -8.05 -9.07 -4.73
C VAL A 6 -9.50 -9.14 -4.27
N ASP A 7 -9.75 -9.74 -3.10
CA ASP A 7 -11.06 -9.68 -2.46
C ASP A 7 -11.26 -8.31 -1.79
N LYS A 8 -12.20 -7.50 -2.28
CA LYS A 8 -12.46 -6.16 -1.74
C LYS A 8 -12.94 -6.15 -0.28
N ARG A 9 -13.37 -7.29 0.25
CA ARG A 9 -13.80 -7.43 1.65
C ARG A 9 -12.62 -7.58 2.61
N MET A 10 -11.43 -7.90 2.11
CA MET A 10 -10.24 -8.00 2.95
C MET A 10 -9.76 -6.61 3.38
N ILE A 11 -8.92 -6.59 4.42
CA ILE A 11 -8.31 -5.37 4.93
C ILE A 11 -6.99 -5.08 4.22
N LEU A 12 -6.59 -3.80 4.22
CA LEU A 12 -5.34 -3.35 3.61
C LEU A 12 -4.10 -4.08 4.17
N GLY A 13 -4.10 -4.43 5.45
CA GLY A 13 -3.03 -5.20 6.08
C GLY A 13 -2.81 -6.55 5.42
N THR A 14 -3.88 -7.26 5.07
CA THR A 14 -3.83 -8.54 4.34
C THR A 14 -3.23 -8.33 2.96
N LEU A 15 -3.68 -7.31 2.22
CA LEU A 15 -3.10 -6.98 0.91
C LEU A 15 -1.60 -6.70 1.00
N LYS A 16 -1.18 -5.88 1.97
CA LYS A 16 0.24 -5.59 2.17
C LYS A 16 1.03 -6.85 2.51
N LYS A 17 0.46 -7.77 3.30
CA LYS A 17 1.13 -9.03 3.64
C LYS A 17 1.33 -9.90 2.40
N ASP A 18 0.31 -10.06 1.58
CA ASP A 18 0.37 -10.85 0.34
C ASP A 18 1.34 -10.23 -0.68
N LEU A 19 1.45 -8.90 -0.68
CA LEU A 19 2.40 -8.18 -1.54
C LEU A 19 3.87 -8.35 -1.12
N GLU A 20 4.19 -8.81 0.09
CA GLU A 20 5.58 -9.05 0.51
C GLU A 20 6.33 -9.98 -0.46
N THR A 21 5.67 -11.03 -0.96
CA THR A 21 6.26 -11.99 -1.91
C THR A 21 6.58 -11.34 -3.26
N TYR A 22 5.84 -10.31 -3.66
CA TYR A 22 6.05 -9.61 -4.93
C TYR A 22 7.03 -8.43 -4.80
N VAL A 23 7.02 -7.74 -3.67
CA VAL A 23 7.90 -6.59 -3.41
C VAL A 23 9.28 -7.04 -2.93
N GLY A 24 9.38 -8.20 -2.28
CA GLY A 24 10.64 -8.79 -1.81
C GLY A 24 11.13 -8.25 -0.45
N VAL A 25 10.31 -7.46 0.24
CA VAL A 25 10.60 -6.96 1.60
C VAL A 25 9.36 -7.04 2.49
N PRO A 26 9.51 -7.13 3.83
CA PRO A 26 8.37 -7.15 4.74
C PRO A 26 7.50 -5.89 4.64
N LEU A 27 6.23 -6.00 5.03
CA LEU A 27 5.22 -4.96 4.86
C LEU A 27 5.53 -3.62 5.56
N GLU A 28 6.42 -3.63 6.55
CA GLU A 28 6.91 -2.45 7.27
C GLU A 28 7.92 -1.61 6.44
N TYR A 29 8.49 -2.20 5.38
CA TYR A 29 9.53 -1.60 4.52
C TYR A 29 9.02 -1.06 3.19
N PHE A 30 7.70 -1.03 2.99
CA PHE A 30 7.10 -0.34 1.85
C PHE A 30 5.74 0.28 2.18
N LYS A 31 5.33 1.21 1.31
CA LYS A 31 4.09 1.98 1.42
C LYS A 31 3.29 1.87 0.13
N ILE A 32 1.97 1.86 0.28
CA ILE A 32 1.01 1.83 -0.84
C ILE A 32 0.42 3.22 -0.98
N TYR A 33 0.37 3.73 -2.20
CA TYR A 33 -0.23 5.01 -2.55
C TYR A 33 -1.32 4.82 -3.59
N ARG A 34 -2.41 5.58 -3.42
CA ARG A 34 -3.50 5.69 -4.39
C ARG A 34 -3.43 7.05 -5.09
N LEU A 35 -3.56 7.03 -6.40
CA LEU A 35 -3.70 8.22 -7.22
C LEU A 35 -5.18 8.59 -7.33
N TYR A 36 -5.52 9.83 -6.96
CA TYR A 36 -6.87 10.35 -7.08
C TYR A 36 -7.03 11.16 -8.36
N SER A 37 -8.28 11.47 -8.72
CA SER A 37 -8.62 12.19 -9.96
C SER A 37 -7.96 13.57 -10.09
N ASN A 38 -7.57 14.19 -8.97
CA ASN A 38 -6.82 15.43 -8.92
C ASN A 38 -5.30 15.25 -9.13
N GLN A 39 -4.85 14.08 -9.59
CA GLN A 39 -3.44 13.70 -9.72
C GLN A 39 -2.64 13.70 -8.41
N GLN A 40 -3.31 13.79 -7.27
CA GLN A 40 -2.66 13.72 -5.97
C GLN A 40 -2.58 12.28 -5.50
N GLU A 41 -1.42 11.90 -4.98
CA GLU A 41 -1.21 10.61 -4.34
C GLU A 41 -1.36 10.72 -2.83
N TYR A 42 -2.09 9.76 -2.24
CA TYR A 42 -2.21 9.62 -0.80
C TYR A 42 -1.78 8.23 -0.35
N GLU A 43 -1.06 8.18 0.77
CA GLU A 43 -0.65 6.92 1.40
C GLU A 43 -1.86 6.20 2.01
N CYS A 44 -2.00 4.92 1.70
CA CYS A 44 -2.92 4.03 2.39
C CYS A 44 -2.27 3.57 3.70
N ALA A 45 -2.46 4.34 4.78
CA ALA A 45 -1.78 4.11 6.06
C ALA A 45 -2.55 3.19 7.03
N ARG A 46 -3.88 3.10 6.91
CA ARG A 46 -4.72 2.36 7.85
C ARG A 46 -4.89 0.89 7.45
N LEU A 47 -4.14 0.02 8.11
CA LEU A 47 -4.12 -1.42 7.80
C LEU A 47 -5.44 -2.15 8.09
N THR A 48 -6.30 -1.59 8.94
CA THR A 48 -7.60 -2.18 9.32
C THR A 48 -8.74 -1.77 8.40
N GLU A 49 -8.53 -0.84 7.46
CA GLU A 49 -9.56 -0.45 6.50
C GLU A 49 -9.76 -1.54 5.44
N THR A 50 -11.02 -1.81 5.10
CA THR A 50 -11.37 -2.71 3.99
C THR A 50 -11.04 -2.07 2.65
N LEU A 51 -10.86 -2.89 1.62
CA LEU A 51 -10.61 -2.44 0.25
C LEU A 51 -11.89 -2.08 -0.52
N SER A 52 -13.02 -1.92 0.16
CA SER A 52 -14.33 -1.65 -0.45
C SER A 52 -14.39 -0.37 -1.29
N THR A 53 -13.53 0.62 -1.00
CA THR A 53 -13.43 1.89 -1.75
C THR A 53 -12.49 1.83 -2.94
N PHE A 54 -11.81 0.70 -3.17
CA PHE A 54 -10.89 0.52 -4.29
C PHE A 54 -11.69 0.13 -5.54
N ARG A 55 -11.39 0.81 -6.65
CA ARG A 55 -12.01 0.56 -7.96
C ARG A 55 -11.36 -0.65 -8.60
N ASP A 56 -12.12 -1.31 -9.48
CA ASP A 56 -11.52 -2.30 -10.37
C ASP A 56 -10.53 -1.61 -11.32
N ASP A 57 -9.46 -2.32 -11.68
CA ASP A 57 -8.35 -1.81 -12.48
C ASP A 57 -7.65 -0.56 -11.89
N GLU A 58 -7.86 -0.26 -10.60
CA GLU A 58 -7.18 0.84 -9.92
C GLU A 58 -5.67 0.58 -9.84
N LYS A 59 -4.88 1.58 -10.24
CA LYS A 59 -3.42 1.51 -10.16
C LYS A 59 -2.95 1.97 -8.79
N LEU A 60 -2.21 1.10 -8.11
CA LEU A 60 -1.55 1.40 -6.85
C LEU A 60 -0.05 1.58 -7.08
N THR A 61 0.52 2.61 -6.47
CA THR A 61 1.95 2.84 -6.48
C THR A 61 2.55 2.23 -5.19
N VAL A 62 3.52 1.34 -5.33
CA VAL A 62 4.28 0.80 -4.19
C VAL A 62 5.64 1.49 -4.14
N ARG A 63 5.99 2.07 -2.99
CA ARG A 63 7.30 2.70 -2.76
C ARG A 63 7.98 2.06 -1.56
N LEU A 64 9.27 1.76 -1.71
CA LEU A 64 10.10 1.30 -0.59
C LEU A 64 10.26 2.44 0.42
N GLY A 65 10.18 2.11 1.70
CA GLY A 65 10.27 3.06 2.79
C GLY A 65 9.60 2.52 4.05
N ARG A 66 10.09 2.98 5.21
CA ARG A 66 9.60 2.54 6.52
C ARG A 66 9.34 3.72 7.44
N ALA A 67 8.65 3.45 8.54
CA ALA A 67 8.57 4.40 9.63
C ALA A 67 9.99 4.73 10.15
N LEU A 68 10.16 6.00 10.54
CA LEU A 68 11.36 6.43 11.24
C LEU A 68 11.43 5.71 12.59
N ARG A 69 12.58 5.16 12.90
CA ARG A 69 12.93 4.61 14.21
C ARG A 69 13.43 5.75 15.11
N LYS A 70 13.49 5.48 16.41
CA LYS A 70 13.95 6.45 17.40
C LYS A 70 15.33 7.01 17.01
N GLY A 71 15.42 8.33 16.88
CA GLY A 71 16.65 9.04 16.50
C GLY A 71 16.83 9.26 14.98
N GLU A 72 15.96 8.71 14.14
CA GLU A 72 15.97 8.97 12.70
C GLU A 72 15.15 10.21 12.36
N HIS A 73 15.61 10.96 11.36
CA HIS A 73 14.96 12.18 10.88
C HIS A 73 14.75 12.08 9.37
N ARG A 74 13.73 12.77 8.85
CA ARG A 74 13.65 12.98 7.40
C ARG A 74 14.74 13.98 7.02
N GLY A 75 15.48 13.67 5.96
CA GLY A 75 16.39 14.63 5.33
C GLY A 75 15.65 15.74 4.61
#